data_AF-A0A1Q7KGZ7-F1
#
_entry.id   AF-A0A1Q7KGZ7-F1
#
_cell.length_a   1.000
_cell.length_b   1.000
_cell.length_c   1.000
_cell.angle_alpha   90.00
_cell.angle_beta   90.00
_cell.angle_gamma   90.00
#
_symmetry.space_group_name_H-M   'P 1'
#
loop_
_entity.id
_entity.type
_entity.pdbx_description
1 polymer ?
#
loop_
_entity_poly.entity_id
_entity_poly.type
_entity_poly.pdbx_seq_one_letter_code
_entity_poly.pdbx_strand_id
1 'polypeptide(L)'
;MLHFADHCAICHGNDGSGDTLFGNGLYPKPPDLRRPATQGLSDGELYWIIENGVRFTGMPAFSTHVASSAGAQNDDAQSSWNLVRFIRHLPQLTPTERLEMERNNPKSPEERAEEQQEEEFLKGEAPPSKSESKHHHH
;
A
#
# COMPACT_ATOMS: atom_id res chain seq x y z
N MET A 1 -6.19 3.22 -7.34
CA MET A 1 -4.90 2.52 -7.49
C MET A 1 -3.90 3.06 -6.49
N LEU A 2 -3.45 4.32 -6.61
CA LEU A 2 -2.47 4.95 -5.69
C LEU A 2 -2.81 4.77 -4.20
N HIS A 3 -3.97 5.25 -3.72
CA HIS A 3 -4.34 5.10 -2.31
C HIS A 3 -4.39 3.65 -1.80
N PHE A 4 -4.72 2.68 -2.66
CA PHE A 4 -4.76 1.28 -2.24
C PHE A 4 -3.34 0.70 -2.13
N ALA A 5 -2.46 0.99 -3.09
CA ALA A 5 -1.06 0.55 -3.06
C ALA A 5 -0.34 1.11 -1.82
N ASP A 6 -0.57 2.39 -1.51
CA ASP A 6 0.09 3.09 -0.41
C ASP A 6 -0.40 2.67 0.98
N HIS A 7 -1.70 2.39 1.14
CA HIS A 7 -2.31 2.25 2.47
C HIS A 7 -2.93 0.88 2.75
N CYS A 8 -3.27 0.11 1.73
CA CYS A 8 -4.01 -1.15 1.90
C CYS A 8 -3.18 -2.38 1.51
N ALA A 9 -2.35 -2.26 0.46
CA ALA A 9 -1.66 -3.38 -0.16
C ALA A 9 -0.63 -4.06 0.74
N ILE A 10 -0.08 -3.36 1.74
CA ILE A 10 0.84 -3.97 2.71
C ILE A 10 0.19 -5.16 3.45
N CYS A 11 -1.10 -5.06 3.77
CA CYS A 11 -1.86 -6.11 4.45
C CYS A 11 -2.74 -6.93 3.50
N HIS A 12 -3.35 -6.29 2.50
CA HIS A 12 -4.31 -6.94 1.59
C HIS A 12 -3.68 -7.46 0.29
N GLY A 13 -2.43 -7.11 0.00
CA GLY A 13 -1.76 -7.42 -1.26
C GLY A 13 -2.30 -6.57 -2.42
N ASN A 14 -1.47 -6.32 -3.43
CA ASN A 14 -1.88 -5.57 -4.63
C ASN A 14 -2.97 -6.29 -5.44
N ASP A 15 -3.08 -7.61 -5.29
CA ASP A 15 -4.12 -8.42 -5.90
C ASP A 15 -5.34 -8.63 -4.99
N GLY A 16 -5.34 -8.09 -3.77
CA GLY A 16 -6.42 -8.23 -2.81
C GLY A 16 -6.51 -9.59 -2.11
N SER A 17 -5.53 -10.48 -2.29
CA SER A 17 -5.56 -11.83 -1.71
C SER A 17 -5.45 -11.88 -0.19
N GLY A 18 -4.87 -10.86 0.44
CA GLY A 18 -4.45 -10.89 1.84
C GLY A 18 -3.23 -11.76 2.12
N ASP A 19 -2.63 -12.37 1.09
CA ASP A 19 -1.46 -13.24 1.21
C ASP A 19 -0.16 -12.43 1.16
N THR A 20 0.06 -11.62 2.19
CA THR A 20 1.28 -10.84 2.37
C THR A 20 2.00 -11.26 3.65
N LEU A 21 3.27 -10.89 3.79
CA LEU A 21 4.02 -11.14 5.03
C LEU A 21 3.31 -10.51 6.24
N PHE A 22 2.85 -9.26 6.11
CA PHE A 22 2.13 -8.56 7.17
C PHE A 22 0.73 -9.13 7.39
N GLY A 23 -0.03 -9.36 6.32
CA GLY A 23 -1.40 -9.89 6.41
C GLY A 23 -1.44 -11.26 7.09
N ASN A 24 -0.48 -12.14 6.79
CA ASN A 24 -0.38 -13.44 7.41
C ASN A 24 -0.01 -13.40 8.92
N GLY A 25 0.63 -12.32 9.38
CA GLY A 25 1.01 -12.12 10.77
C GLY A 25 -0.08 -11.50 11.66
N LEU A 26 -1.18 -11.00 11.08
CA LEU A 26 -2.27 -10.36 11.82
C LEU A 26 -3.31 -11.36 12.32
N TYR A 27 -3.95 -11.03 13.45
CA TYR A 27 -5.11 -11.75 13.97
C TYR A 27 -6.26 -10.79 14.32
N PRO A 28 -7.46 -10.97 13.75
CA PRO A 28 -7.77 -11.90 12.65
C PRO A 28 -7.00 -11.53 11.37
N LYS A 29 -6.78 -12.53 10.50
CA LYS A 29 -6.15 -12.31 9.19
C LYS A 29 -7.02 -11.38 8.33
N PRO A 30 -6.43 -10.51 7.50
CA PRO A 30 -7.17 -9.78 6.48
C PRO A 30 -7.92 -10.75 5.56
N PRO A 31 -9.20 -10.50 5.24
CA PRO A 31 -9.92 -11.33 4.30
C PRO A 31 -9.36 -11.17 2.88
N ASP A 32 -9.44 -12.24 2.07
CA ASP A 32 -9.26 -12.17 0.62
C ASP A 32 -10.42 -11.35 0.03
N LEU A 33 -10.11 -10.13 -0.38
CA LEU A 33 -11.09 -9.14 -0.83
C LEU A 33 -11.81 -9.57 -2.12
N ARG A 34 -11.28 -10.56 -2.85
CA ARG A 34 -11.88 -11.07 -4.08
C ARG A 34 -13.00 -12.09 -3.82
N ARG A 35 -13.06 -12.63 -2.60
CA ARG A 35 -13.98 -13.72 -2.28
C ARG A 35 -15.42 -13.24 -2.15
N PRO A 36 -16.42 -14.14 -2.36
CA PRO A 36 -17.83 -13.79 -2.24
C PRO A 36 -18.22 -13.20 -0.88
N ALA A 37 -17.52 -13.56 0.21
CA ALA A 37 -17.79 -13.00 1.54
C ALA A 37 -17.57 -11.48 1.59
N THR A 38 -16.51 -10.96 0.95
CA THR A 38 -16.25 -9.52 0.85
C THR A 38 -17.02 -8.90 -0.31
N GLN A 39 -17.05 -9.55 -1.47
CA GLN A 39 -17.76 -9.05 -2.65
C GLN A 39 -19.29 -9.07 -2.49
N GLY A 40 -19.83 -9.83 -1.53
CA GLY A 40 -21.25 -9.85 -1.20
C GLY A 40 -21.70 -8.70 -0.29
N LEU A 41 -20.77 -7.98 0.35
CA LEU A 41 -21.10 -6.77 1.11
C LEU A 41 -21.65 -5.70 0.16
N SER A 42 -22.50 -4.81 0.65
CA SER A 42 -22.92 -3.62 -0.08
C SER A 42 -21.79 -2.58 -0.17
N ASP A 43 -21.89 -1.67 -1.13
CA ASP A 43 -20.90 -0.59 -1.26
C ASP A 43 -20.84 0.31 -0.02
N GLY A 44 -21.99 0.51 0.64
CA GLY A 44 -22.07 1.25 1.90
C GLY A 44 -21.41 0.54 3.08
N GLU A 45 -21.50 -0.80 3.14
CA GLU A 45 -20.79 -1.59 4.15
C GLU A 45 -19.28 -1.55 3.92
N LEU A 46 -18.82 -1.69 2.67
CA LEU A 46 -17.40 -1.53 2.33
C LEU A 46 -16.90 -0.13 2.70
N TYR A 47 -17.65 0.91 2.33
CA TYR A 47 -17.32 2.28 2.70
C TYR A 47 -17.19 2.44 4.21
N TRP A 48 -18.19 1.96 4.97
CA TRP A 48 -18.20 2.09 6.43
C TRP A 48 -17.00 1.39 7.08
N ILE A 49 -16.66 0.19 6.62
CA ILE A 49 -15.50 -0.57 7.12
C ILE A 49 -14.19 0.15 6.81
N ILE A 50 -14.03 0.68 5.60
CA ILE A 50 -12.83 1.45 5.23
C ILE A 50 -12.70 2.68 6.12
N GLU A 51 -13.80 3.39 6.31
CA GLU A 51 -13.78 4.68 7.02
C GLU A 51 -13.53 4.54 8.52
N ASN A 52 -14.09 3.48 9.14
CA ASN A 52 -14.06 3.27 10.58
C ASN A 52 -13.04 2.22 11.03
N GLY A 53 -12.48 1.44 10.09
CA GLY A 53 -11.68 0.27 10.41
C GLY A 53 -12.50 -0.83 11.09
N VAL A 54 -11.81 -1.83 11.65
CA VAL A 54 -12.45 -2.91 12.40
C VAL A 54 -11.82 -3.02 13.78
N ARG A 55 -12.62 -2.78 14.82
CA ARG A 55 -12.18 -2.83 16.23
C ARG A 55 -11.56 -4.20 16.57
N PHE A 56 -10.47 -4.15 17.33
CA PHE A 56 -9.70 -5.33 17.77
C PHE A 56 -9.09 -6.14 16.61
N THR A 57 -8.78 -5.48 15.51
CA THR A 57 -8.04 -6.06 14.38
C THR A 57 -6.88 -5.14 13.98
N GLY A 58 -6.04 -5.60 13.05
CA GLY A 58 -5.02 -4.77 12.42
C GLY A 58 -5.53 -3.77 11.37
N MET A 59 -6.85 -3.61 11.19
CA MET A 59 -7.45 -2.72 10.19
C MET A 59 -7.82 -1.37 10.83
N PRO A 60 -7.01 -0.29 10.64
CA PRO A 60 -7.31 1.03 11.18
C PRO A 60 -8.37 1.78 10.35
N ALA A 61 -8.86 2.88 10.90
CA ALA A 61 -9.80 3.78 10.24
C ALA A 61 -9.08 4.63 9.17
N PHE A 62 -9.48 4.52 7.90
CA PHE A 62 -8.84 5.25 6.79
C PHE A 62 -8.95 6.77 6.96
N SER A 63 -10.11 7.26 7.42
CA SER A 63 -10.38 8.68 7.74
C SER A 63 -9.31 9.34 8.63
N THR A 64 -8.62 8.56 9.46
CA THR A 64 -7.59 9.10 10.37
C THR A 64 -6.20 9.23 9.74
N HIS A 65 -5.93 8.50 8.64
CA HIS A 65 -4.59 8.40 8.04
C HIS A 65 -4.33 9.40 6.92
N VAL A 66 -5.36 9.80 6.16
CA VAL A 66 -5.25 10.80 5.06
C VAL A 66 -4.83 12.19 5.58
N ALA A 67 -5.07 12.47 6.86
CA ALA A 67 -4.64 13.72 7.51
C ALA A 67 -3.13 13.78 7.83
N SER A 68 -2.40 12.67 7.76
CA SER A 68 -1.04 12.55 8.31
C SER A 68 0.08 12.39 7.27
N SER A 69 -0.24 12.02 6.03
CA SER A 69 0.72 11.95 4.93
C SER A 69 0.70 13.23 4.09
N ALA A 70 1.61 14.15 4.40
CA ALA A 70 2.07 15.29 3.59
C ALA A 70 1.12 15.80 2.47
N GLY A 71 0.21 16.73 2.82
CA GLY A 71 -0.28 17.75 1.89
C GLY A 71 -1.51 17.43 1.03
N ALA A 72 -2.14 16.27 1.15
CA ALA A 72 -3.39 15.98 0.43
C ALA A 72 -4.62 16.52 1.18
N GLN A 73 -4.82 17.84 1.17
CA GLN A 73 -6.09 18.45 1.59
C GLN A 73 -7.10 18.42 0.45
N ASN A 74 -7.81 17.30 0.26
CA ASN A 74 -9.01 17.25 -0.59
C ASN A 74 -9.68 15.86 -0.63
N ASP A 75 -10.79 15.77 0.11
CA ASP A 75 -11.90 14.83 -0.04
C ASP A 75 -11.64 13.37 0.43
N ASP A 76 -11.68 13.19 1.74
CA ASP A 76 -11.66 11.91 2.45
C ASP A 76 -12.72 10.94 1.92
N ALA A 77 -13.95 11.44 1.73
CA ALA A 77 -15.07 10.66 1.22
C ALA A 77 -14.82 10.15 -0.20
N GLN A 78 -14.31 10.99 -1.11
CA GLN A 78 -13.98 10.54 -2.47
C GLN A 78 -12.85 9.51 -2.48
N SER A 79 -11.86 9.67 -1.59
CA SER A 79 -10.79 8.69 -1.44
C SER A 79 -11.32 7.33 -1.01
N SER A 80 -12.21 7.31 -0.01
CA SER A 80 -12.90 6.09 0.46
C SER A 80 -13.77 5.46 -0.63
N TRP A 81 -14.53 6.25 -1.41
CA TRP A 81 -15.31 5.74 -2.55
C TRP A 81 -14.43 5.18 -3.67
N ASN A 82 -13.27 5.79 -3.94
CA ASN A 82 -12.30 5.27 -4.90
C ASN A 82 -11.72 3.92 -4.45
N LEU A 83 -11.51 3.73 -3.14
CA LEU A 83 -11.11 2.44 -2.58
C LEU A 83 -12.22 1.40 -2.74
N VAL A 84 -13.48 1.72 -2.42
CA VAL A 84 -14.62 0.82 -2.65
C VAL A 84 -14.67 0.37 -4.11
N ARG A 85 -14.60 1.32 -5.05
CA ARG A 85 -14.61 1.02 -6.49
C ARG A 85 -13.45 0.10 -6.88
N PHE A 86 -12.25 0.33 -6.34
CA PHE A 86 -11.11 -0.52 -6.64
C PHE A 86 -11.28 -1.93 -6.04
N ILE A 87 -11.80 -2.06 -4.82
CA ILE A 87 -12.10 -3.36 -4.20
C ILE A 87 -13.06 -4.18 -5.04
N ARG A 88 -14.06 -3.54 -5.67
CA ARG A 88 -14.96 -4.20 -6.63
C ARG A 88 -14.27 -4.71 -7.89
N HIS A 89 -13.19 -4.06 -8.29
CA HIS A 89 -12.42 -4.43 -9.48
C HIS A 89 -11.45 -5.59 -9.22
N LEU A 90 -11.03 -5.82 -7.97
CA LEU A 90 -10.02 -6.83 -7.60
C LEU A 90 -10.27 -8.23 -8.18
N PRO A 91 -11.49 -8.79 -8.23
CA PRO A 91 -11.72 -10.10 -8.85
C PRO A 91 -11.37 -10.17 -10.34
N GLN A 92 -11.32 -9.04 -11.02
CA GLN A 92 -11.09 -8.91 -12.47
C GLN A 92 -9.73 -8.23 -12.77
N LEU A 93 -8.91 -8.01 -11.74
CA LEU A 93 -7.65 -7.29 -11.87
C LEU A 93 -6.72 -7.99 -12.86
N THR A 94 -6.29 -7.26 -13.88
CA THR A 94 -5.43 -7.80 -14.93
C THR A 94 -3.96 -7.88 -14.47
N PRO A 95 -3.13 -8.73 -15.11
CA PRO A 95 -1.70 -8.75 -14.84
C PRO A 95 -1.02 -7.39 -15.07
N THR A 96 -1.45 -6.65 -16.09
CA THR A 96 -0.93 -5.31 -16.37
C THR A 96 -1.24 -4.36 -15.23
N GLU A 97 -2.51 -4.29 -14.79
CA GLU A 97 -2.92 -3.44 -13.65
C GLU A 97 -2.18 -3.80 -12.37
N ARG A 98 -1.92 -5.10 -12.13
CA ARG A 98 -1.09 -5.53 -10.99
C ARG A 98 0.32 -4.97 -11.04
N LEU A 99 0.97 -5.00 -12.21
CA LEU A 99 2.29 -4.40 -12.37
C LEU A 99 2.24 -2.88 -12.15
N GLU A 100 1.15 -2.22 -12.53
CA GLU A 100 0.99 -0.79 -12.24
C GLU A 100 0.84 -0.53 -10.74
N MET A 101 0.10 -1.37 -10.03
CA MET A 101 -0.02 -1.32 -8.58
C MET A 101 1.33 -1.50 -7.89
N GLU A 102 2.13 -2.48 -8.31
CA GLU A 102 3.47 -2.72 -7.77
C GLU A 102 4.41 -1.50 -7.95
N ARG A 103 4.35 -0.82 -9.10
CA ARG A 103 5.10 0.43 -9.32
C ARG A 103 4.68 1.57 -8.40
N ASN A 104 3.44 1.54 -7.92
CA ASN A 104 2.89 2.54 -7.03
C ASN A 104 3.07 2.19 -5.54
N ASN A 105 3.68 1.05 -5.21
CA ASN A 105 3.97 0.74 -3.82
C ASN A 105 4.98 1.75 -3.24
N PRO A 106 4.79 2.20 -1.99
CA PRO A 106 5.69 3.15 -1.36
C PRO A 106 7.06 2.49 -1.15
N LYS A 107 8.11 3.17 -1.63
CA LYS A 107 9.51 2.78 -1.43
C LYS A 107 10.12 3.58 -0.29
N SER A 108 10.97 2.94 0.50
CA SER A 108 11.76 3.61 1.53
C SER A 108 12.73 4.64 0.90
N PRO A 109 13.17 5.66 1.67
CA PRO A 109 14.17 6.60 1.19
C PRO A 109 15.48 5.91 0.76
N GLU A 110 15.86 4.82 1.43
CA GLU A 110 17.07 4.05 1.14
C GLU A 110 16.94 3.31 -0.20
N GLU A 111 15.85 2.58 -0.41
CA GLU A 111 15.58 1.90 -1.69
C GLU A 111 15.56 2.89 -2.86
N ARG A 112 14.99 4.08 -2.66
CA ARG A 112 15.00 5.14 -3.67
C ARG A 112 16.41 5.67 -3.96
N ALA A 113 17.25 5.78 -2.94
CA ALA A 113 18.63 6.21 -3.10
C ALA A 113 19.51 5.15 -3.77
N GLU A 114 19.26 3.87 -3.51
CA GLU A 114 19.92 2.74 -4.17
C GLU A 114 19.53 2.69 -5.66
N GLU A 115 18.25 2.80 -6.00
CA GLU A 115 17.80 2.86 -7.40
C GLU A 115 18.40 4.04 -8.15
N GLN A 116 18.50 5.21 -7.52
CA GLN A 116 19.16 6.38 -8.10
C GLN A 116 20.64 6.12 -8.37
N GLN A 117 21.36 5.50 -7.42
CA GLN A 117 22.76 5.12 -7.61
C GLN A 117 22.94 4.10 -8.75
N GLU A 118 22.04 3.13 -8.86
CA GLU A 118 22.05 2.16 -9.96
C GLU A 118 21.77 2.83 -11.32
N GLU A 119 20.80 3.74 -11.39
CA GLU A 119 20.50 4.50 -12.60
C GLU A 119 21.65 5.41 -13.03
N GLU A 120 22.29 6.12 -12.10
CA GLU A 120 23.46 6.97 -12.34
C GLU A 120 24.63 6.14 -12.89
N PHE A 121 24.88 4.97 -12.29
CA PHE A 121 25.88 4.02 -12.77
C PHE A 121 25.59 3.53 -14.20
N LEU A 122 24.34 3.14 -14.50
CA LEU A 122 23.94 2.69 -15.83
C LEU A 122 24.01 3.79 -16.89
N LYS A 123 23.79 5.06 -16.50
CA LYS A 123 23.93 6.24 -17.38
C LYS A 123 25.39 6.67 -17.57
N GLY A 124 26.34 6.05 -16.87
CA GLY A 124 27.78 6.30 -17.01
C GLY A 124 28.31 7.48 -16.20
N GLU A 125 27.56 7.96 -15.22
CA GLU A 125 28.03 8.97 -14.26
C GLU A 125 28.80 8.26 -13.13
N ALA A 126 30.01 8.71 -12.83
CA ALA A 126 30.89 8.01 -11.88
C ALA A 126 30.31 8.05 -10.45
N PRO A 127 30.27 6.92 -9.72
CA PRO A 127 29.67 6.88 -8.40
C PRO A 127 30.49 7.71 -7.39
N PRO A 128 29.84 8.37 -6.42
CA PRO A 128 30.56 9.02 -5.33
C PRO A 128 31.33 7.97 -4.51
N SER A 129 32.62 8.21 -4.33
CA SER A 129 33.53 7.41 -3.52
C SER A 129 32.97 7.21 -2.11
N LYS A 130 32.60 5.98 -1.73
CA LYS A 130 32.28 5.62 -0.34
C LYS A 130 33.52 5.89 0.53
N SER A 131 33.48 6.94 1.34
CA SER A 131 34.44 7.14 2.43
C SER A 131 34.12 6.13 3.53
N GLU A 132 35.07 5.24 3.85
CA GLU A 132 35.02 4.33 5.00
C GLU A 132 34.67 5.10 6.29
N SER A 133 33.54 4.78 6.92
CA SER A 133 33.26 5.25 8.28
C SER A 133 33.94 4.30 9.27
N LYS A 134 34.92 4.85 10.00
CA LYS A 134 35.56 4.16 11.12
C LYS A 134 34.54 3.98 12.25
N HIS A 135 34.17 2.74 12.54
CA HIS A 135 33.47 2.38 13.77
C HIS A 135 34.38 2.63 14.98
N HIS A 136 34.03 3.61 15.81
CA HIS A 136 34.57 3.74 17.16
C HIS A 136 33.65 2.97 18.13
N HIS A 137 34.19 1.89 18.68
CA HIS A 137 33.65 1.24 19.88
C HIS A 137 33.97 2.09 21.11
N HIS A 138 33.00 2.25 22.00
CA HIS A 138 33.20 2.59 23.40
C HIS A 138 32.17 1.85 24.25
#